data_AF-A0A4Q3ARR2-F1
#
_entry.id   AF-A0A4Q3ARR2-F1
#
_cell.length_a   1.000
_cell.length_b   1.000
_cell.length_c   1.000
_cell.angle_alpha   90.00
_cell.angle_beta   90.00
_cell.angle_gamma   90.00
#
_symmetry.space_group_name_H-M   'P 1'
#
loop_
_entity.id
_entity.type
_entity.pdbx_description
1 polymer ?
#
loop_
_entity_poly.entity_id
_entity_poly.type
_entity_poly.pdbx_seq_one_letter_code
_entity_poly.pdbx_strand_id
1 'polypeptide(L)'
;MLYAALAVLVAAILFGGASRIETGGAFLSRLVTLGAFVWLVWQRGSNTIRIERHAAILWLALIVLVVTQLIPLPFAVWTALPGRDLATAALNLVGEQPWGAISLTPMRTLDALLTLLCAVVAYVIGSQLDAAGRNILLTTVLGLMVVSALLALTQVASGSQSPLYFYAVTNRDAGVGLFSNANHLANFLSGGIVLIGWWLAQRASDRHSPSTGEVFVAGLTLLLFLAAIFTTTSRAGTMFALIALGFVLTLLPLRQLGISRRMAFVGAGGVLVVGASVVVLLLTGVLASGAFGFSGGESERVALVPQLLGIARDFLPFGTGVGSFDQIYRSYETRDGLQFAYLNQAHNEYLQILIEFGILGIAALIAGMIWYARRAWQAFRVAPESRTINRQQRAAAMVIVFVIVHSAGDYPLRTDGFAIYFAFLCALLTPPIAAPKRSGGRVGRASGPRIDSAMPGVSYSQSHP
;
A
#
# COMPACT_ATOMS: atom_id res chain seq x y z
N MET A 1 -11.63 16.86 -3.34
CA MET A 1 -11.04 15.53 -3.55
C MET A 1 -9.78 15.37 -2.74
N LEU A 2 -8.79 16.26 -2.91
CA LEU A 2 -7.53 16.20 -2.16
C LEU A 2 -7.71 16.13 -0.64
N TYR A 3 -8.47 17.04 -0.03
CA TYR A 3 -8.69 17.02 1.43
C TYR A 3 -9.31 15.72 1.93
N ALA A 4 -10.28 15.17 1.20
CA ALA A 4 -10.86 13.86 1.52
C ALA A 4 -9.81 12.74 1.41
N ALA A 5 -8.97 12.76 0.38
CA ALA A 5 -7.88 11.80 0.22
C ALA A 5 -6.88 11.87 1.38
N LEU A 6 -6.49 13.08 1.79
CA LEU A 6 -5.56 13.29 2.90
C LEU A 6 -6.17 12.87 4.23
N ALA A 7 -7.43 13.20 4.49
CA ALA A 7 -8.13 12.78 5.71
C ALA A 7 -8.20 11.26 5.82
N VAL A 8 -8.61 10.57 4.75
CA VAL A 8 -8.68 9.10 4.69
C VAL A 8 -7.29 8.49 4.90
N LEU A 9 -6.28 8.96 4.18
CA LEU A 9 -4.91 8.44 4.30
C LEU A 9 -4.35 8.62 5.71
N VAL A 10 -4.46 9.83 6.29
CA VAL A 10 -3.90 10.14 7.61
C VAL A 10 -4.63 9.32 8.68
N ALA A 11 -5.95 9.24 8.64
CA ALA A 11 -6.71 8.42 9.58
C ALA A 11 -6.37 6.92 9.46
N ALA A 12 -6.19 6.43 8.23
CA ALA A 12 -5.81 5.04 7.99
C ALA A 12 -4.42 4.70 8.58
N ILE A 13 -3.43 5.57 8.40
CA ILE A 13 -2.07 5.31 8.92
C ILE A 13 -1.98 5.51 10.43
N LEU A 14 -2.69 6.49 11.00
CA LEU A 14 -2.66 6.74 12.45
C LEU A 14 -3.40 5.68 13.26
N PHE A 15 -4.52 5.18 12.74
CA PHE A 15 -5.43 4.33 13.53
C PHE A 15 -5.64 2.93 12.96
N GLY A 16 -5.33 2.70 11.67
CA GLY A 16 -5.56 1.42 10.99
C GLY A 16 -4.38 0.44 11.03
N GLY A 17 -3.42 0.63 11.96
CA GLY A 17 -2.15 -0.11 11.96
C GLY A 17 -2.18 -1.53 12.53
N ALA A 18 -3.35 -2.00 12.99
CA ALA A 18 -3.56 -3.34 13.54
C ALA A 18 -4.63 -4.13 12.76
N SER A 19 -4.47 -5.45 12.69
CA SER A 19 -5.40 -6.37 11.99
C SER A 19 -6.50 -6.93 12.90
N ARG A 20 -6.41 -6.70 14.22
CA ARG A 20 -7.37 -7.24 15.19
C ARG A 20 -8.47 -6.23 15.49
N ILE A 21 -9.72 -6.66 15.34
CA ILE A 21 -10.93 -5.87 15.63
C ILE A 21 -10.92 -5.33 17.07
N GLU A 22 -10.46 -6.14 18.02
CA GLU A 22 -10.42 -5.82 19.47
C GLU A 22 -9.50 -4.65 19.82
N THR A 23 -8.63 -4.22 18.90
CA THR A 23 -7.71 -3.09 19.14
C THR A 23 -8.34 -1.72 18.91
N GLY A 24 -9.59 -1.65 18.41
CA GLY A 24 -10.40 -0.42 18.33
C GLY A 24 -9.94 0.65 17.33
N GLY A 25 -8.69 0.61 16.86
CA GLY A 25 -8.13 1.64 15.97
C GLY A 25 -8.82 1.75 14.61
N ALA A 26 -9.31 0.64 14.07
CA ALA A 26 -9.98 0.59 12.78
C ALA A 26 -11.22 1.52 12.69
N PHE A 27 -11.94 1.72 13.79
CA PHE A 27 -13.20 2.46 13.81
C PHE A 27 -13.08 3.88 13.25
N LEU A 28 -12.07 4.65 13.71
CA LEU A 28 -11.92 6.04 13.29
C LEU A 28 -11.53 6.14 11.81
N SER A 29 -10.67 5.23 11.33
CA SER A 29 -10.30 5.17 9.92
C SER A 29 -11.50 4.89 9.02
N ARG A 30 -12.39 3.97 9.43
CA ARG A 30 -13.62 3.63 8.72
C ARG A 30 -14.64 4.76 8.75
N LEU A 31 -14.80 5.44 9.89
CA LEU A 31 -15.71 6.58 10.03
C LEU A 31 -15.29 7.75 9.13
N VAL A 32 -14.00 8.09 9.11
CA VAL A 32 -13.47 9.13 8.21
C VAL A 32 -13.67 8.74 6.75
N THR A 33 -13.47 7.46 6.41
CA THR A 33 -13.66 6.97 5.04
C THR A 33 -15.13 6.98 4.62
N LEU A 34 -16.05 6.64 5.52
CA LEU A 34 -17.48 6.78 5.30
C LEU A 34 -17.88 8.24 5.06
N GLY A 35 -17.39 9.17 5.90
CA GLY A 35 -17.61 10.60 5.71
C GLY A 35 -17.09 11.10 4.35
N ALA A 36 -15.91 10.64 3.94
CA ALA A 36 -15.33 10.94 2.64
C ALA A 36 -16.16 10.36 1.47
N PHE A 37 -16.75 9.18 1.64
CA PHE A 37 -17.66 8.58 0.66
C PHE A 37 -18.98 9.37 0.55
N VAL A 38 -19.62 9.71 1.68
CA VAL A 38 -20.85 10.52 1.69
C VAL A 38 -20.59 11.88 1.03
N TRP A 39 -19.48 12.52 1.37
CA TRP A 39 -19.06 13.78 0.76
C TRP A 39 -18.80 13.63 -0.76
N LEU A 40 -18.17 12.53 -1.18
CA LEU A 40 -17.95 12.21 -2.59
C LEU A 40 -19.29 12.08 -3.34
N VAL A 41 -20.28 11.39 -2.77
CA VAL A 41 -21.61 11.24 -3.37
C VAL A 41 -22.37 12.57 -3.38
N TRP A 42 -22.31 13.35 -2.30
CA TRP A 42 -22.98 14.65 -2.19
C TRP A 42 -22.46 15.65 -3.22
N GLN A 43 -21.14 15.85 -3.31
CA GLN A 43 -20.56 16.86 -4.20
C GLN A 43 -20.82 16.59 -5.69
N ARG A 44 -21.29 15.40 -6.04
CA ARG A 44 -21.21 14.91 -7.41
C ARG A 44 -22.18 15.54 -8.38
N GLY A 45 -23.38 15.97 -7.98
CA GLY A 45 -24.35 16.56 -8.93
C GLY A 45 -24.34 15.81 -10.28
N SER A 46 -23.88 16.48 -11.35
CA SER A 46 -23.71 15.93 -12.72
C SER A 46 -22.29 15.47 -13.13
N ASN A 47 -21.26 15.57 -12.28
CA ASN A 47 -19.89 15.19 -12.65
C ASN A 47 -19.69 13.66 -12.63
N THR A 48 -19.23 13.08 -13.74
CA THR A 48 -18.99 11.63 -13.89
C THR A 48 -17.74 11.13 -13.15
N ILE A 49 -17.85 10.10 -12.31
CA ILE A 49 -16.68 9.47 -11.64
C ILE A 49 -15.89 8.73 -12.70
N ARG A 50 -14.62 9.08 -12.86
CA ARG A 50 -13.75 8.39 -13.83
C ARG A 50 -13.04 7.24 -13.13
N ILE A 51 -13.49 6.03 -13.40
CA ILE A 51 -12.81 4.82 -12.96
C ILE A 51 -12.37 4.03 -14.19
N GLU A 52 -11.18 3.47 -14.13
CA GLU A 52 -10.68 2.60 -15.17
C GLU A 52 -11.50 1.30 -15.23
N ARG A 53 -11.97 0.93 -16.43
CA ARG A 53 -12.93 -0.18 -16.60
C ARG A 53 -12.47 -1.49 -15.96
N HIS A 54 -11.22 -1.90 -16.17
CA HIS A 54 -10.74 -3.18 -15.64
C HIS A 54 -10.61 -3.13 -14.11
N ALA A 55 -10.15 -2.01 -13.54
CA ALA A 55 -10.14 -1.82 -12.10
C ALA A 55 -11.54 -1.81 -11.49
N ALA A 56 -12.52 -1.18 -12.15
CA ALA A 56 -13.92 -1.21 -11.69
C ALA A 56 -14.48 -2.63 -11.64
N ILE A 57 -14.20 -3.44 -12.68
CA ILE A 57 -14.61 -4.86 -12.73
C ILE A 57 -13.94 -5.64 -11.59
N LEU A 58 -12.64 -5.42 -11.33
CA LEU A 58 -11.93 -6.09 -10.24
C LEU A 58 -12.49 -5.73 -8.87
N TRP A 59 -12.70 -4.46 -8.57
CA TRP A 59 -13.28 -4.03 -7.30
C TRP A 59 -14.70 -4.57 -7.11
N LEU A 60 -15.51 -4.55 -8.17
CA LEU A 60 -16.85 -5.15 -8.14
C LEU A 60 -16.79 -6.65 -7.89
N ALA A 61 -15.88 -7.36 -8.58
CA ALA A 61 -15.71 -8.80 -8.39
C ALA A 61 -15.29 -9.15 -6.95
N LEU A 62 -14.40 -8.36 -6.34
CA LEU A 62 -14.01 -8.54 -4.93
C LEU A 62 -15.19 -8.30 -3.98
N ILE A 63 -15.99 -7.24 -4.20
CA ILE A 63 -17.18 -6.97 -3.40
C ILE A 63 -18.19 -8.11 -3.53
N VAL A 64 -18.48 -8.54 -4.76
CA VAL A 64 -19.41 -9.65 -5.02
C VAL A 64 -18.92 -10.92 -4.34
N LEU A 65 -17.63 -11.23 -4.44
CA LEU A 65 -17.04 -12.41 -3.80
C LEU A 65 -17.28 -12.41 -2.28
N VAL A 66 -17.04 -11.30 -1.59
CA VAL A 66 -17.24 -11.19 -0.14
C VAL A 66 -18.73 -11.20 0.23
N VAL A 67 -19.58 -10.48 -0.53
CA VAL A 67 -21.02 -10.44 -0.28
C VAL A 67 -21.67 -11.81 -0.49
N THR A 68 -21.22 -12.57 -1.49
CA THR A 68 -21.69 -13.95 -1.71
C THR A 68 -21.43 -14.83 -0.49
N GLN A 69 -20.32 -14.65 0.22
CA GLN A 69 -20.04 -15.42 1.44
C GLN A 69 -21.04 -15.16 2.59
N LEU A 70 -21.77 -14.03 2.54
CA LEU A 70 -22.77 -13.66 3.54
C LEU A 70 -24.19 -14.16 3.20
N ILE A 71 -24.40 -14.77 2.04
CA ILE A 71 -25.72 -15.26 1.63
C ILE A 71 -26.12 -16.43 2.54
N PRO A 72 -27.24 -16.33 3.28
CA PRO A 72 -27.77 -17.45 4.05
C PRO A 72 -28.40 -18.47 3.08
N LEU A 73 -28.03 -19.74 3.25
CA LEU A 73 -28.52 -20.86 2.48
C LEU A 73 -29.46 -21.71 3.34
N PRO A 74 -30.50 -22.32 2.74
CA PRO A 74 -31.34 -23.31 3.42
C PRO A 74 -30.48 -24.46 3.97
N PHE A 75 -30.87 -25.01 5.12
CA PHE A 75 -30.11 -26.04 5.85
C PHE A 75 -29.62 -27.18 4.93
N ALA A 76 -30.50 -27.75 4.10
CA ALA A 76 -30.13 -28.84 3.19
C ALA A 76 -29.03 -28.50 2.16
N VAL A 77 -28.95 -27.24 1.72
CA VAL A 77 -27.90 -26.77 0.80
C VAL A 77 -26.64 -26.44 1.58
N TRP A 78 -26.80 -25.82 2.75
CA TRP A 78 -25.70 -25.41 3.61
C TRP A 78 -24.92 -26.63 4.14
N THR A 79 -25.58 -27.69 4.59
CA THR A 79 -24.93 -28.91 5.08
C THR A 79 -24.21 -29.70 3.98
N ALA A 80 -24.58 -29.49 2.72
CA ALA A 80 -23.89 -30.07 1.57
C ALA A 80 -22.57 -29.36 1.21
N LEU A 81 -22.28 -28.20 1.82
CA LEU A 81 -21.01 -27.52 1.60
C LEU A 81 -19.85 -28.25 2.29
N PRO A 82 -18.63 -28.18 1.73
CA PRO A 82 -17.43 -28.75 2.34
C PRO A 82 -17.17 -28.22 3.76
N GLY A 83 -16.69 -29.09 4.65
CA GLY A 83 -16.30 -28.75 6.02
C GLY A 83 -17.47 -28.46 6.97
N ARG A 84 -18.66 -29.00 6.68
CA ARG A 84 -19.88 -28.80 7.50
C ARG A 84 -20.26 -30.00 8.36
N ASP A 85 -19.52 -31.11 8.30
CA ASP A 85 -19.89 -32.37 8.95
C ASP A 85 -20.07 -32.22 10.47
N LEU A 86 -19.10 -31.60 11.14
CA LEU A 86 -19.14 -31.41 12.60
C LEU A 86 -20.29 -30.50 13.04
N ALA A 87 -20.51 -29.39 12.32
CA ALA A 87 -21.61 -28.49 12.61
C ALA A 87 -22.97 -29.13 12.32
N THR A 88 -23.07 -29.92 11.26
CA THR A 88 -24.28 -30.67 10.87
C THR A 88 -24.61 -31.73 11.92
N ALA A 89 -23.61 -32.48 12.40
CA ALA A 89 -23.79 -33.46 13.46
C ALA A 89 -24.31 -32.81 14.75
N ALA A 90 -23.74 -31.67 15.16
CA ALA A 90 -24.17 -30.94 16.35
C ALA A 90 -25.62 -30.41 16.22
N LEU A 91 -25.99 -29.83 15.07
CA LEU A 91 -27.33 -29.29 14.84
C LEU A 91 -28.40 -30.39 14.79
N ASN A 92 -28.09 -31.53 14.17
CA ASN A 92 -28.98 -32.69 14.13
C ASN A 92 -29.27 -33.26 15.53
N LEU A 93 -28.29 -33.24 16.45
CA LEU A 93 -28.50 -33.70 17.84
C LEU A 93 -29.49 -32.83 18.62
N VAL A 94 -29.58 -31.55 18.29
CA VAL A 94 -30.51 -30.59 18.94
C VAL A 94 -31.82 -30.45 18.15
N GLY A 95 -31.93 -31.08 16.97
CA GLY A 95 -33.12 -31.03 16.13
C GLY A 95 -33.31 -29.68 15.42
N GLU A 96 -32.25 -28.88 15.31
CA GLU A 96 -32.28 -27.54 14.73
C GLU A 96 -31.85 -27.54 13.27
N GLN A 97 -32.57 -26.80 12.42
CA GLN A 97 -32.27 -26.67 10.98
C GLN A 97 -32.20 -25.20 10.53
N PRO A 98 -31.28 -24.40 11.11
CA PRO A 98 -31.18 -22.99 10.80
C PRO A 98 -30.66 -22.76 9.37
N TRP A 99 -31.01 -21.61 8.80
CA TRP A 99 -30.32 -21.12 7.60
C TRP A 99 -28.92 -20.65 7.97
N GLY A 100 -27.92 -21.05 7.18
CA GLY A 100 -26.51 -20.79 7.45
C GLY A 100 -25.82 -20.06 6.31
N ALA A 101 -24.94 -19.11 6.62
CA ALA A 101 -24.14 -18.44 5.59
C ALA A 101 -23.04 -19.35 5.03
N ILE A 102 -22.57 -19.04 3.82
CA ILE A 102 -21.41 -19.70 3.20
C ILE A 102 -20.14 -19.47 4.02
N SER A 103 -19.97 -18.27 4.61
CA SER A 103 -18.90 -18.02 5.57
C SER A 103 -19.14 -18.76 6.88
N LEU A 104 -18.08 -19.34 7.45
CA LEU A 104 -18.08 -19.88 8.82
C LEU A 104 -18.06 -18.77 9.87
N THR A 105 -17.68 -17.54 9.49
CA THR A 105 -17.57 -16.39 10.40
C THR A 105 -18.24 -15.13 9.84
N PRO A 106 -19.59 -15.11 9.67
CA PRO A 106 -20.27 -14.02 8.98
C PRO A 106 -19.99 -12.62 9.53
N MET A 107 -19.83 -12.49 10.85
CA MET A 107 -19.49 -11.21 11.47
C MET A 107 -18.08 -10.72 11.12
N ARG A 108 -17.10 -11.63 11.03
CA ARG A 108 -15.73 -11.28 10.58
C ARG A 108 -15.69 -11.05 9.07
N THR A 109 -16.52 -11.74 8.31
CA THR A 109 -16.69 -11.49 6.87
C THR A 109 -17.30 -10.12 6.60
N LEU A 110 -18.29 -9.71 7.40
CA LEU A 110 -18.85 -8.36 7.34
C LEU A 110 -17.79 -7.30 7.69
N ASP A 111 -16.96 -7.56 8.70
CA ASP A 111 -15.86 -6.67 9.06
C ASP A 111 -14.86 -6.50 7.90
N ALA A 112 -14.46 -7.60 7.27
CA ALA A 112 -13.58 -7.57 6.10
C ALA A 112 -14.22 -6.84 4.90
N LEU A 113 -15.54 -6.96 4.72
CA LEU A 113 -16.28 -6.19 3.71
C LEU A 113 -16.17 -4.68 3.98
N LEU A 114 -16.24 -4.23 5.25
CA LEU A 114 -16.08 -2.82 5.60
C LEU A 114 -14.65 -2.31 5.28
N THR A 115 -13.62 -3.10 5.58
CA THR A 115 -12.24 -2.78 5.19
C THR A 115 -12.10 -2.69 3.66
N LEU A 116 -12.68 -3.65 2.92
CA LEU A 116 -12.68 -3.64 1.46
C LEU A 116 -13.38 -2.40 0.90
N LEU A 117 -14.53 -2.01 1.44
CA LEU A 117 -15.23 -0.81 1.03
C LEU A 117 -14.41 0.45 1.30
N CYS A 118 -13.67 0.53 2.41
CA CYS A 118 -12.78 1.64 2.68
C CYS A 118 -11.65 1.73 1.65
N ALA A 119 -11.06 0.59 1.29
CA ALA A 119 -10.07 0.51 0.22
C ALA A 119 -10.65 0.95 -1.13
N VAL A 120 -11.87 0.53 -1.49
CA VAL A 120 -12.57 0.98 -2.71
C VAL A 120 -12.75 2.49 -2.71
N VAL A 121 -13.21 3.09 -1.60
CA VAL A 121 -13.37 4.54 -1.48
C VAL A 121 -12.04 5.27 -1.65
N ALA A 122 -10.97 4.79 -1.03
CA ALA A 122 -9.63 5.34 -1.18
C ALA A 122 -9.15 5.27 -2.63
N TYR A 123 -9.35 4.14 -3.31
CA TYR A 123 -9.05 3.98 -4.72
C TYR A 123 -9.84 4.96 -5.59
N VAL A 124 -11.15 5.08 -5.37
CA VAL A 124 -12.02 5.99 -6.13
C VAL A 124 -11.57 7.43 -5.92
N ILE A 125 -11.39 7.88 -4.67
CA ILE A 125 -10.92 9.25 -4.38
C ILE A 125 -9.54 9.50 -5.01
N GLY A 126 -8.61 8.56 -4.86
CA GLY A 126 -7.25 8.65 -5.43
C GLY A 126 -7.25 8.74 -6.96
N SER A 127 -8.17 8.03 -7.62
CA SER A 127 -8.32 8.07 -9.08
C SER A 127 -8.85 9.42 -9.57
N GLN A 128 -9.51 10.19 -8.69
CA GLN A 128 -9.98 11.54 -9.00
C GLN A 128 -8.93 12.64 -8.80
N LEU A 129 -7.73 12.32 -8.31
CA LEU A 129 -6.66 13.30 -8.12
C LEU A 129 -5.95 13.62 -9.45
N ASP A 130 -5.68 14.90 -9.64
CA ASP A 130 -4.76 15.38 -10.67
C ASP A 130 -3.29 15.15 -10.23
N ALA A 131 -2.34 15.48 -11.10
CA ALA A 131 -0.91 15.26 -10.83
C ALA A 131 -0.43 16.03 -9.57
N ALA A 132 -0.95 17.24 -9.33
CA ALA A 132 -0.60 18.05 -8.18
C ALA A 132 -1.17 17.45 -6.87
N GLY A 133 -2.42 17.01 -6.87
CA GLY A 133 -3.03 16.32 -5.75
C GLY A 133 -2.30 15.01 -5.39
N ARG A 134 -1.85 14.26 -6.41
CA ARG A 134 -1.01 13.06 -6.21
C ARG A 134 0.36 13.39 -5.61
N ASN A 135 0.97 14.51 -6.00
CA ASN A 135 2.22 14.98 -5.38
C ASN A 135 2.00 15.25 -3.88
N ILE A 136 0.92 15.95 -3.53
CA ILE A 136 0.62 16.26 -2.13
C ILE A 136 0.36 14.97 -1.35
N LEU A 137 -0.44 14.04 -1.90
CA LEU A 137 -0.71 12.75 -1.28
C LEU A 137 0.59 11.97 -0.99
N LEU A 138 1.47 11.80 -1.98
CA LEU A 138 2.76 11.09 -1.80
C LEU A 138 3.69 11.81 -0.81
N THR A 139 3.68 13.14 -0.80
CA THR A 139 4.46 13.93 0.18
C THR A 139 3.92 13.74 1.60
N THR A 140 2.59 13.68 1.76
CA THR A 140 1.96 13.38 3.05
C THR A 140 2.30 11.96 3.52
N VAL A 141 2.26 10.97 2.62
CA VAL A 141 2.72 9.60 2.93
C VAL A 141 4.16 9.61 3.43
N LEU A 142 5.07 10.31 2.73
CA LEU A 142 6.47 10.41 3.13
C LEU A 142 6.63 11.09 4.51
N GLY A 143 5.83 12.12 4.81
CA GLY A 143 5.79 12.74 6.14
C GLY A 143 5.32 11.77 7.24
N LEU A 144 4.29 10.96 6.98
CA LEU A 144 3.82 9.93 7.91
C LEU A 144 4.88 8.83 8.13
N MET A 145 5.67 8.51 7.11
CA MET A 145 6.81 7.60 7.23
C MET A 145 7.91 8.18 8.13
N VAL A 146 8.21 9.48 8.01
CA VAL A 146 9.13 10.18 8.93
C VAL A 146 8.65 10.12 10.37
N VAL A 147 7.37 10.44 10.60
CA VAL A 147 6.77 10.35 11.94
C VAL A 147 6.86 8.92 12.48
N SER A 148 6.54 7.92 11.65
CA SER A 148 6.61 6.50 12.04
C SER A 148 8.03 6.05 12.37
N ALA A 149 9.02 6.50 11.59
CA ALA A 149 10.43 6.16 11.82
C ALA A 149 10.96 6.79 13.12
N LEU A 150 10.65 8.07 13.38
CA LEU A 150 11.00 8.72 14.64
C LEU A 150 10.35 8.00 15.84
N LEU A 151 9.07 7.67 15.72
CA LEU A 151 8.34 6.93 16.75
C LEU A 151 8.92 5.54 17.00
N ALA A 152 9.35 4.83 15.96
CA ALA A 152 9.97 3.51 16.09
C ALA A 152 11.30 3.57 16.84
N LEU A 153 12.11 4.61 16.60
CA LEU A 153 13.35 4.81 17.35
C LEU A 153 13.08 5.16 18.82
N THR A 154 12.09 6.02 19.10
CA THR A 154 11.75 6.38 20.48
C THR A 154 11.10 5.23 21.24
N GLN A 155 10.29 4.39 20.59
CA GLN A 155 9.72 3.17 21.16
C GLN A 155 10.83 2.24 21.68
N VAL A 156 11.82 1.94 20.84
CA VAL A 156 12.94 1.06 21.23
C VAL A 156 13.84 1.71 22.28
N ALA A 157 14.15 3.00 22.14
CA ALA A 157 14.96 3.73 23.13
C ALA A 157 14.29 3.81 24.52
N SER A 158 12.96 3.81 24.58
CA SER A 158 12.19 3.88 25.83
C SER A 158 11.91 2.51 26.47
N GLY A 159 12.27 1.41 25.80
CA GLY A 159 12.05 0.04 26.27
C GLY A 159 10.62 -0.48 26.10
N SER A 160 10.42 -1.76 26.44
CA SER A 160 9.21 -2.54 26.11
C SER A 160 7.93 -2.15 26.85
N GLN A 161 8.05 -1.33 27.89
CA GLN A 161 6.92 -0.78 28.65
C GLN A 161 6.56 0.65 28.23
N SER A 162 7.13 1.14 27.12
CA SER A 162 6.86 2.49 26.62
C SER A 162 5.36 2.71 26.34
N PRO A 163 4.78 3.84 26.77
CA PRO A 163 3.40 4.19 26.43
C PRO A 163 3.24 4.55 24.94
N LEU A 164 4.35 4.65 24.19
CA LEU A 164 4.36 4.91 22.76
C LEU A 164 3.97 3.68 21.92
N TYR A 165 3.80 2.52 22.54
CA TYR A 165 3.18 1.35 21.91
C TYR A 165 1.66 1.49 21.97
N PHE A 166 1.06 1.95 20.87
CA PHE A 166 -0.37 2.31 20.84
C PHE A 166 -1.34 1.11 20.78
N TYR A 167 -0.83 -0.09 20.47
CA TYR A 167 -1.64 -1.30 20.35
C TYR A 167 -1.35 -2.26 21.49
N ALA A 168 -2.40 -2.80 22.11
CA ALA A 168 -2.27 -3.74 23.22
C ALA A 168 -1.46 -5.00 22.84
N VAL A 169 -1.66 -5.50 21.63
CA VAL A 169 -0.93 -6.63 21.04
C VAL A 169 0.02 -6.09 19.97
N THR A 170 1.32 -6.11 20.25
CA THR A 170 2.37 -5.55 19.38
C THR A 170 3.75 -6.15 19.67
N ASN A 171 4.74 -5.91 18.81
CA ASN A 171 6.15 -6.29 19.03
C ASN A 171 6.83 -5.30 20.00
N ARG A 172 6.71 -5.51 21.32
CA ARG A 172 7.20 -4.57 22.34
C ARG A 172 8.73 -4.39 22.42
N ASP A 173 9.50 -5.27 21.79
CA ASP A 173 10.97 -5.19 21.75
C ASP A 173 11.51 -4.76 20.37
N ALA A 174 10.62 -4.31 19.47
CA ALA A 174 10.99 -3.86 18.14
C ALA A 174 10.31 -2.53 17.80
N GLY A 175 10.90 -1.78 16.88
CA GLY A 175 10.28 -0.57 16.35
C GLY A 175 9.03 -0.93 15.54
N VAL A 176 7.86 -0.43 15.93
CA VAL A 176 6.59 -0.65 15.20
C VAL A 176 5.98 0.65 14.67
N GLY A 177 6.46 1.81 15.16
CA GLY A 177 5.98 3.11 14.74
C GLY A 177 4.48 3.24 14.98
N LEU A 178 3.73 3.63 13.94
CA LEU A 178 2.26 3.76 13.97
C LEU A 178 1.52 2.43 13.73
N PHE A 179 2.24 1.32 13.53
CA PHE A 179 1.68 0.00 13.30
C PHE A 179 1.77 -0.87 14.56
N SER A 180 1.06 -2.00 14.57
CA SER A 180 1.21 -3.02 15.62
C SER A 180 2.24 -4.10 15.28
N ASN A 181 2.76 -4.10 14.05
CA ASN A 181 3.66 -5.14 13.55
C ASN A 181 4.94 -4.48 12.99
N ALA A 182 6.10 -4.91 13.48
CA ALA A 182 7.40 -4.39 13.06
C ALA A 182 7.68 -4.64 11.57
N ASN A 183 7.22 -5.76 11.02
CA ASN A 183 7.33 -6.07 9.59
C ASN A 183 6.51 -5.10 8.72
N HIS A 184 5.32 -4.71 9.20
CA HIS A 184 4.48 -3.74 8.50
C HIS A 184 5.16 -2.38 8.44
N LEU A 185 5.77 -1.93 9.56
CA LEU A 185 6.58 -0.71 9.55
C LEU A 185 7.75 -0.82 8.57
N ALA A 186 8.51 -1.92 8.62
CA ALA A 186 9.68 -2.09 7.76
C ALA A 186 9.33 -2.05 6.27
N ASN A 187 8.20 -2.68 5.89
CA ASN A 187 7.65 -2.61 4.54
C ASN A 187 7.23 -1.18 4.16
N PHE A 188 6.57 -0.46 5.08
CA PHE A 188 6.17 0.94 4.88
C PHE A 188 7.39 1.84 4.65
N LEU A 189 8.41 1.77 5.51
CA LEU A 189 9.63 2.58 5.41
C LEU A 189 10.47 2.24 4.18
N SER A 190 10.48 0.97 3.74
CA SER A 190 11.11 0.57 2.46
C SER A 190 10.44 1.25 1.27
N GLY A 191 9.12 1.38 1.28
CA GLY A 191 8.40 2.22 0.32
C GLY A 191 8.77 3.70 0.42
N GLY A 192 9.05 4.19 1.63
CA GLY A 192 9.55 5.54 1.86
C GLY A 192 10.86 5.86 1.17
N ILE A 193 11.79 4.89 1.08
CA ILE A 193 13.05 5.06 0.34
C ILE A 193 12.78 5.32 -1.15
N VAL A 194 11.80 4.62 -1.74
CA VAL A 194 11.35 4.88 -3.11
C VAL A 194 10.77 6.29 -3.24
N LEU A 195 9.98 6.73 -2.25
CA LEU A 195 9.39 8.07 -2.24
C LEU A 195 10.42 9.20 -2.08
N ILE A 196 11.52 8.98 -1.35
CA ILE A 196 12.65 9.93 -1.30
C ILE A 196 13.23 10.11 -2.71
N GLY A 197 13.46 9.01 -3.44
CA GLY A 197 13.97 9.06 -4.81
C GLY A 197 13.01 9.75 -5.78
N TRP A 198 11.70 9.47 -5.66
CA TRP A 198 10.66 10.17 -6.40
C TRP A 198 10.68 11.68 -6.12
N TRP A 199 10.74 12.07 -4.84
CA TRP A 199 10.76 13.48 -4.42
C TRP A 199 11.97 14.23 -4.96
N LEU A 200 13.17 13.65 -4.85
CA LEU A 200 14.39 14.22 -5.43
C LEU A 200 14.32 14.33 -6.96
N ALA A 201 13.82 13.29 -7.63
CA ALA A 201 13.66 13.31 -9.08
C ALA A 201 12.69 14.42 -9.53
N GLN A 202 11.62 14.66 -8.76
CA GLN A 202 10.68 15.75 -9.02
C GLN A 202 11.39 17.11 -8.93
N ARG A 203 12.13 17.37 -7.85
CA ARG A 203 12.91 18.61 -7.67
C ARG A 203 13.93 18.84 -8.78
N ALA A 204 14.65 17.79 -9.16
CA ALA A 204 15.60 17.83 -10.28
C ALA A 204 14.94 18.22 -11.61
N SER A 205 13.72 17.73 -11.86
CA SER A 205 12.99 18.06 -13.08
C SER A 205 12.47 19.49 -13.10
N ASP A 206 11.98 19.98 -11.97
CA ASP A 206 11.37 21.31 -11.87
C ASP A 206 12.44 22.42 -11.92
N ARG A 207 13.67 22.14 -11.45
CA ARG A 207 14.75 23.14 -11.26
C ARG A 207 16.08 22.77 -11.94
N HIS A 208 16.11 21.82 -12.88
CA HIS A 208 17.31 21.20 -13.48
C HIS A 208 18.20 20.39 -12.51
N SER A 209 18.31 20.77 -11.23
CA SER A 209 19.00 20.03 -10.16
C SER A 209 18.33 20.28 -8.81
N PRO A 210 18.31 19.31 -7.88
CA PRO A 210 17.94 19.57 -6.48
C PRO A 210 19.00 20.47 -5.82
N SER A 211 18.58 21.27 -4.84
CA SER A 211 19.50 22.08 -4.03
C SER A 211 20.29 21.22 -3.04
N THR A 212 21.45 21.70 -2.59
CA THR A 212 22.26 21.01 -1.56
C THR A 212 21.47 20.72 -0.29
N GLY A 213 20.61 21.65 0.15
CA GLY A 213 19.74 21.44 1.30
C GLY A 213 18.70 20.35 1.07
N GLU A 214 18.11 20.25 -0.12
CA GLU A 214 17.16 19.17 -0.46
C GLU A 214 17.85 17.81 -0.49
N VAL A 215 19.08 17.73 -1.03
CA VAL A 215 19.89 16.50 -1.01
C VAL A 215 20.26 16.10 0.41
N PHE A 216 20.66 17.07 1.24
CA PHE A 216 20.96 16.84 2.67
C PHE A 216 19.74 16.31 3.43
N VAL A 217 18.57 16.94 3.26
CA VAL A 217 17.31 16.49 3.89
C VAL A 217 16.94 15.07 3.43
N ALA A 218 17.08 14.77 2.14
CA ALA A 218 16.83 13.43 1.61
C ALA A 218 17.81 12.39 2.21
N GLY A 219 19.09 12.74 2.33
CA GLY A 219 20.11 11.89 2.95
C GLY A 219 19.81 11.63 4.43
N LEU A 220 19.46 12.67 5.19
CA LEU A 220 19.08 12.55 6.61
C LEU A 220 17.83 11.69 6.78
N THR A 221 16.82 11.88 5.92
CA THR A 221 15.58 11.09 5.93
C THR A 221 15.86 9.62 5.60
N LEU A 222 16.75 9.37 4.63
CA LEU A 222 17.18 8.01 4.30
C LEU A 222 17.87 7.34 5.49
N LEU A 223 18.81 8.03 6.15
CA LEU A 223 19.49 7.50 7.34
C LEU A 223 18.50 7.20 8.46
N LEU A 224 17.53 8.08 8.68
CA LEU A 224 16.43 7.86 9.63
C LEU A 224 15.63 6.59 9.30
N PHE A 225 15.26 6.38 8.03
CA PHE A 225 14.52 5.18 7.62
C PHE A 225 15.34 3.91 7.77
N LEU A 226 16.62 3.93 7.40
CA LEU A 226 17.50 2.77 7.58
C LEU A 226 17.68 2.44 9.06
N ALA A 227 17.86 3.44 9.93
CA ALA A 227 17.95 3.26 11.37
C ALA A 227 16.65 2.69 11.95
N ALA A 228 15.49 3.21 11.56
CA ALA A 228 14.20 2.69 12.03
C ALA A 228 13.89 1.28 11.48
N ILE A 229 14.27 0.96 10.23
CA ILE A 229 14.14 -0.40 9.69
C ILE A 229 15.03 -1.37 10.49
N PHE A 230 16.23 -0.96 10.87
CA PHE A 230 17.11 -1.79 11.70
C PHE A 230 16.45 -2.17 13.03
N THR A 231 15.71 -1.25 13.68
CA THR A 231 15.04 -1.54 14.95
C THR A 231 13.83 -2.47 14.81
N THR A 232 13.34 -2.73 13.59
CA THR A 232 12.23 -3.66 13.36
C THR A 232 12.64 -5.13 13.41
N THR A 233 13.95 -5.42 13.34
CA THR A 233 14.52 -6.77 13.15
C THR A 233 13.97 -7.54 11.93
N SER A 234 13.30 -6.84 11.00
CA SER A 234 12.67 -7.44 9.82
C SER A 234 13.66 -7.69 8.68
N ARG A 235 13.97 -8.96 8.41
CA ARG A 235 14.85 -9.39 7.29
C ARG A 235 14.30 -8.95 5.94
N ALA A 236 13.00 -9.15 5.72
CA ALA A 236 12.31 -8.73 4.50
C ALA A 236 12.40 -7.21 4.31
N GLY A 237 12.22 -6.44 5.39
CA GLY A 237 12.38 -4.98 5.38
C GLY A 237 13.78 -4.54 4.97
N THR A 238 14.84 -5.17 5.50
CA THR A 238 16.21 -4.85 5.07
C THR A 238 16.42 -5.16 3.59
N MET A 239 15.97 -6.32 3.10
CA MET A 239 16.06 -6.67 1.69
C MET A 239 15.32 -5.66 0.80
N PHE A 240 14.11 -5.26 1.17
CA PHE A 240 13.33 -4.27 0.42
C PHE A 240 13.99 -2.89 0.41
N ALA A 241 14.64 -2.48 1.50
CA ALA A 241 15.41 -1.23 1.53
C ALA A 241 16.54 -1.22 0.49
N LEU A 242 17.24 -2.34 0.31
CA LEU A 242 18.31 -2.46 -0.69
C LEU A 242 17.78 -2.41 -2.12
N ILE A 243 16.69 -3.12 -2.37
CA ILE A 243 16.01 -3.09 -3.66
C ILE A 243 15.49 -1.66 -3.95
N ALA A 244 14.96 -0.97 -2.93
CA ALA A 244 14.50 0.41 -3.03
C ALA A 244 15.64 1.35 -3.42
N LEU A 245 16.80 1.24 -2.76
CA LEU A 245 17.99 2.06 -3.08
C LEU A 245 18.45 1.87 -4.53
N GLY A 246 18.49 0.63 -5.02
CA GLY A 246 18.78 0.35 -6.42
C GLY A 246 17.73 0.95 -7.36
N PHE A 247 16.45 0.86 -6.99
CA PHE A 247 15.35 1.38 -7.80
C PHE A 247 15.34 2.91 -7.89
N VAL A 248 15.74 3.63 -6.83
CA VAL A 248 15.83 5.11 -6.82
C VAL A 248 16.66 5.63 -7.99
N LEU A 249 17.73 4.93 -8.37
CA LEU A 249 18.59 5.30 -9.49
C LEU A 249 17.85 5.31 -10.84
N THR A 250 16.79 4.51 -10.96
CA THR A 250 15.95 4.47 -12.16
C THR A 250 15.01 5.69 -12.25
N LEU A 251 14.69 6.32 -11.13
CA LEU A 251 13.81 7.49 -11.05
C LEU A 251 14.55 8.80 -11.31
N LEU A 252 15.82 8.87 -10.87
CA LEU A 252 16.65 10.06 -11.01
C LEU A 252 16.96 10.36 -12.49
N PRO A 253 16.94 11.64 -12.91
CA PRO A 253 17.32 12.03 -14.26
C PRO A 253 18.86 12.05 -14.41
N LEU A 254 19.50 10.88 -14.33
CA LEU A 254 20.96 10.72 -14.25
C LEU A 254 21.74 11.52 -15.32
N ARG A 255 21.23 11.57 -16.56
CA ARG A 255 21.83 12.35 -17.65
C ARG A 255 21.85 13.86 -17.37
N GLN A 256 20.79 14.40 -16.76
CA GLN A 256 20.71 15.82 -16.41
C GLN A 256 21.61 16.16 -15.24
N LEU A 257 21.87 15.17 -14.37
CA LEU A 257 22.79 15.29 -13.23
C LEU A 257 24.26 15.03 -13.60
N GLY A 258 24.58 14.82 -14.89
CA GLY A 258 25.95 14.52 -15.34
C GLY A 258 26.46 13.14 -14.92
N ILE A 259 25.61 12.26 -14.40
CA ILE A 259 25.99 10.92 -13.94
C ILE A 259 25.91 9.96 -15.13
N SER A 260 27.05 9.36 -15.49
CA SER A 260 27.10 8.33 -16.53
C SER A 260 26.30 7.09 -16.12
N ARG A 261 25.66 6.40 -17.07
CA ARG A 261 24.95 5.13 -16.78
C ARG A 261 25.86 4.12 -16.08
N ARG A 262 27.15 4.08 -16.45
CA ARG A 262 28.16 3.21 -15.84
C ARG A 262 28.35 3.54 -14.35
N MET A 263 28.50 4.82 -13.98
CA MET A 263 28.59 5.22 -12.56
C MET A 263 27.34 4.89 -11.78
N ALA A 264 26.15 5.06 -12.37
CA ALA A 264 24.90 4.67 -11.72
C ALA A 264 24.80 3.17 -11.49
N PHE A 265 25.20 2.33 -12.46
CA PHE A 265 25.24 0.87 -12.29
C PHE A 265 26.28 0.43 -11.26
N VAL A 266 27.47 1.04 -11.26
CA VAL A 266 28.51 0.76 -10.26
C VAL A 266 28.06 1.20 -8.86
N GLY A 267 27.42 2.36 -8.74
CA GLY A 267 26.83 2.83 -7.49
C GLY A 267 25.70 1.93 -6.99
N ALA A 268 24.80 1.50 -7.88
CA ALA A 268 23.76 0.51 -7.58
C ALA A 268 24.36 -0.79 -7.06
N GLY A 269 25.37 -1.31 -7.77
CA GLY A 269 26.08 -2.53 -7.39
C GLY A 269 26.77 -2.39 -6.04
N GLY A 270 27.44 -1.26 -5.79
CA GLY A 270 28.08 -0.98 -4.50
C GLY A 270 27.10 -0.93 -3.35
N VAL A 271 25.95 -0.26 -3.51
CA VAL A 271 24.89 -0.22 -2.50
C VAL A 271 24.29 -1.60 -2.25
N LEU A 272 24.07 -2.40 -3.29
CA LEU A 272 23.58 -3.77 -3.15
C LEU A 272 24.60 -4.65 -2.41
N VAL A 273 25.90 -4.51 -2.70
CA VAL A 273 26.97 -5.27 -2.03
C VAL A 273 27.07 -4.86 -0.56
N VAL A 274 27.16 -3.57 -0.26
CA VAL A 274 27.21 -3.08 1.13
C VAL A 274 25.96 -3.51 1.89
N GLY A 275 24.80 -3.39 1.25
CA GLY A 275 23.55 -3.86 1.78
C GLY A 275 23.53 -5.35 2.10
N ALA A 276 23.95 -6.18 1.15
CA ALA A 276 24.07 -7.61 1.34
C ALA A 276 25.06 -7.94 2.46
N SER A 277 26.19 -7.22 2.56
CA SER A 277 27.14 -7.36 3.66
C SER A 277 26.53 -6.99 5.00
N VAL A 278 25.73 -5.92 5.09
CA VAL A 278 25.00 -5.53 6.31
C VAL A 278 23.96 -6.60 6.68
N VAL A 279 23.22 -7.16 5.71
CA VAL A 279 22.30 -8.27 5.94
C VAL A 279 23.05 -9.50 6.47
N VAL A 280 24.18 -9.86 5.85
CA VAL A 280 25.01 -10.98 6.30
C VAL A 280 25.54 -10.73 7.71
N LEU A 281 26.04 -9.53 8.00
CA LEU A 281 26.53 -9.13 9.33
C LEU A 281 25.41 -9.11 10.38
N LEU A 282 24.20 -8.70 10.00
CA LEU A 282 23.02 -8.77 10.86
C LEU A 282 22.68 -10.22 11.17
N LEU A 283 22.66 -11.08 10.15
CA LEU A 283 22.40 -12.51 10.33
C LEU A 283 23.47 -13.16 11.21
N THR A 284 24.75 -12.85 11.02
CA THR A 284 25.86 -13.46 11.78
C THR A 284 26.07 -12.87 13.17
N GLY A 285 25.93 -11.55 13.35
CA GLY A 285 26.04 -10.88 14.65
C GLY A 285 24.88 -11.21 15.59
N VAL A 286 23.69 -11.44 15.04
CA VAL A 286 22.53 -11.95 15.78
C VAL A 286 22.72 -13.42 16.17
N LEU A 287 23.25 -14.26 15.27
CA LEU A 287 23.63 -15.65 15.58
C LEU A 287 24.70 -15.73 16.68
N ALA A 288 25.71 -14.86 16.63
CA ALA A 288 26.86 -14.92 17.52
C ALA A 288 26.61 -14.33 18.93
N SER A 289 25.70 -13.35 19.05
CA SER A 289 25.45 -12.67 20.32
C SER A 289 24.42 -13.39 21.20
N GLY A 290 23.60 -14.28 20.66
CA GLY A 290 22.45 -14.87 21.38
C GLY A 290 21.41 -13.85 21.87
N ALA A 291 21.69 -12.54 21.73
CA ALA A 291 20.94 -11.42 22.27
C ALA A 291 19.66 -11.13 21.50
N PHE A 292 19.54 -11.69 20.29
CA PHE A 292 18.32 -11.74 19.49
C PHE A 292 18.17 -13.16 18.96
N GLY A 293 17.93 -14.12 19.86
CA GLY A 293 17.90 -15.54 19.53
C GLY A 293 17.17 -15.84 18.20
N PHE A 294 17.76 -16.73 17.40
CA PHE A 294 17.09 -17.42 16.30
C PHE A 294 15.96 -18.30 16.86
N SER A 295 14.92 -17.70 17.42
CA SER A 295 13.77 -18.41 17.97
C SER A 295 12.69 -18.55 16.89
N GLY A 296 12.60 -19.76 16.33
CA GLY A 296 11.35 -20.39 15.93
C GLY A 296 10.66 -19.92 14.64
N GLY A 297 10.40 -18.62 14.49
CA GLY A 297 9.25 -18.16 13.69
C GLY A 297 9.24 -18.50 12.20
N GLU A 298 10.33 -18.34 11.45
CA GLU A 298 10.34 -18.64 10.00
C GLU A 298 10.32 -20.15 9.72
N SER A 299 11.13 -20.93 10.43
CA SER A 299 11.16 -22.39 10.29
C SER A 299 9.84 -23.03 10.73
N GLU A 300 9.21 -22.50 11.79
CA GLU A 300 7.89 -22.91 12.26
C GLU A 300 6.80 -22.57 11.22
N ARG A 301 6.81 -21.38 10.61
CA ARG A 301 5.84 -21.02 9.56
C ARG A 301 5.92 -21.93 8.33
N VAL A 302 7.13 -22.30 7.89
CA VAL A 302 7.31 -23.24 6.76
C VAL A 302 6.78 -24.62 7.14
N ALA A 303 6.97 -25.06 8.39
CA ALA A 303 6.45 -26.34 8.88
C ALA A 303 4.91 -26.40 8.89
N LEU A 304 4.21 -25.26 8.98
CA LEU A 304 2.74 -25.20 8.95
C LEU A 304 2.14 -25.32 7.54
N VAL A 305 2.92 -25.10 6.48
CA VAL A 305 2.41 -25.09 5.09
C VAL A 305 1.62 -26.36 4.73
N PRO A 306 2.08 -27.60 5.04
CA PRO A 306 1.31 -28.82 4.75
C PRO A 306 -0.05 -28.86 5.45
N GLN A 307 -0.12 -28.44 6.71
CA GLN A 307 -1.36 -28.39 7.48
C GLN A 307 -2.33 -27.36 6.89
N LEU A 308 -1.83 -26.16 6.56
CA LEU A 308 -2.61 -25.10 5.93
C LEU A 308 -3.14 -25.50 4.54
N LEU A 309 -2.37 -26.28 3.76
CA LEU A 309 -2.83 -26.87 2.50
C LEU A 309 -3.90 -27.96 2.73
N GLY A 310 -3.81 -28.71 3.83
CA GLY A 310 -4.85 -29.64 4.28
C GLY A 310 -6.16 -28.90 4.55
N ILE A 311 -6.11 -27.84 5.36
CA ILE A 311 -7.28 -26.96 5.61
C ILE A 311 -7.83 -26.44 4.28
N ALA A 312 -6.99 -25.88 3.41
CA ALA A 312 -7.45 -25.39 2.11
C ALA A 312 -8.21 -26.47 1.33
N ARG A 313 -7.67 -27.69 1.26
CA ARG A 313 -8.27 -28.82 0.54
C ARG A 313 -9.66 -29.18 1.06
N ASP A 314 -9.85 -29.18 2.38
CA ASP A 314 -11.10 -29.59 3.03
C ASP A 314 -12.27 -28.62 2.75
N PHE A 315 -11.97 -27.35 2.43
CA PHE A 315 -12.97 -26.32 2.18
C PHE A 315 -13.07 -25.89 0.69
N LEU A 316 -12.33 -26.53 -0.21
CA LEU A 316 -12.46 -26.28 -1.66
C LEU A 316 -13.83 -26.74 -2.18
N PRO A 317 -14.45 -26.02 -3.14
CA PRO A 317 -13.89 -24.89 -3.89
C PRO A 317 -14.21 -23.51 -3.29
N PHE A 318 -15.04 -23.41 -2.25
CA PHE A 318 -15.64 -22.15 -1.78
C PHE A 318 -14.80 -21.43 -0.73
N GLY A 319 -13.95 -22.16 0.00
CA GLY A 319 -13.21 -21.66 1.15
C GLY A 319 -14.09 -21.53 2.40
N THR A 320 -13.47 -21.05 3.48
CA THR A 320 -14.04 -21.00 4.82
C THR A 320 -14.77 -19.67 5.13
N GLY A 321 -14.60 -18.64 4.31
CA GLY A 321 -15.08 -17.28 4.56
C GLY A 321 -13.97 -16.34 5.03
N VAL A 322 -13.92 -15.11 4.54
CA VAL A 322 -12.88 -14.14 4.92
C VAL A 322 -12.96 -13.78 6.41
N GLY A 323 -11.80 -13.80 7.08
CA GLY A 323 -11.67 -13.59 8.52
C GLY A 323 -11.90 -14.84 9.37
N SER A 324 -12.19 -16.00 8.76
CA SER A 324 -12.38 -17.26 9.49
C SER A 324 -11.07 -17.97 9.86
N PHE A 325 -9.94 -17.59 9.27
CA PHE A 325 -8.67 -18.32 9.37
C PHE A 325 -8.34 -18.76 10.80
N ASP A 326 -8.32 -17.83 11.76
CA ASP A 326 -7.98 -18.11 13.15
C ASP A 326 -8.92 -19.16 13.80
N GLN A 327 -10.23 -19.07 13.55
CA GLN A 327 -11.17 -20.03 14.13
C GLN A 327 -11.03 -21.43 13.53
N ILE A 328 -10.77 -21.50 12.21
CA ILE A 328 -10.59 -22.78 11.52
C ILE A 328 -9.25 -23.40 11.90
N TYR A 329 -8.18 -22.61 11.93
CA TYR A 329 -6.87 -23.11 12.30
C TYR A 329 -6.88 -23.78 13.70
N ARG A 330 -7.56 -23.16 14.68
CA ARG A 330 -7.73 -23.73 16.03
C ARG A 330 -8.41 -25.10 16.05
N SER A 331 -9.30 -25.41 15.10
CA SER A 331 -9.94 -26.73 15.04
C SER A 331 -9.03 -27.81 14.44
N TYR A 332 -7.93 -27.40 13.80
CA TYR A 332 -6.92 -28.29 13.21
C TYR A 332 -5.65 -28.39 14.07
N GLU A 333 -5.52 -27.61 15.15
CA GLU A 333 -4.39 -27.69 16.07
C GLU A 333 -4.37 -29.05 16.79
N THR A 334 -3.32 -29.84 16.55
CA THR A 334 -3.07 -31.11 17.25
C THR A 334 -2.43 -30.86 18.61
N ARG A 335 -2.66 -31.75 19.61
CA ARG A 335 -2.10 -31.64 20.97
C ARG A 335 -0.58 -31.39 21.00
N ASP A 336 0.17 -32.02 20.09
CA ASP A 336 1.64 -31.90 20.00
C ASP A 336 2.11 -30.60 19.30
N GLY A 337 1.19 -29.86 18.69
CA GLY A 337 1.42 -28.58 18.01
C GLY A 337 0.91 -27.36 18.77
N LEU A 338 0.36 -27.55 19.98
CA LEU A 338 -0.07 -26.45 20.86
C LEU A 338 1.15 -25.69 21.37
N GLN A 339 1.50 -24.61 20.67
CA GLN A 339 2.47 -23.63 21.14
C GLN A 339 1.75 -22.53 21.94
N PHE A 340 2.42 -21.96 22.93
CA PHE A 340 1.92 -20.75 23.62
C PHE A 340 1.82 -19.53 22.67
N ALA A 341 2.42 -19.61 21.48
CA ALA A 341 2.36 -18.61 20.44
C ALA A 341 1.07 -18.77 19.61
N TYR A 342 0.22 -17.75 19.67
CA TYR A 342 -1.07 -17.71 19.02
C TYR A 342 -0.97 -17.30 17.53
N LEU A 343 -1.39 -18.18 16.61
CA LEU A 343 -1.36 -17.94 15.17
C LEU A 343 -2.66 -17.28 14.66
N ASN A 344 -2.70 -15.95 14.65
CA ASN A 344 -3.90 -15.20 14.25
C ASN A 344 -4.15 -15.14 12.73
N GLN A 345 -3.13 -15.43 11.93
CA GLN A 345 -3.15 -15.40 10.46
C GLN A 345 -2.12 -16.40 9.91
N ALA A 346 -2.24 -16.78 8.64
CA ALA A 346 -1.34 -17.78 8.04
C ALA A 346 0.11 -17.31 7.91
N HIS A 347 0.37 -16.00 8.04
CA HIS A 347 1.64 -15.36 7.64
C HIS A 347 2.07 -15.74 6.20
N ASN A 348 1.07 -16.01 5.36
CA ASN A 348 1.17 -16.22 3.93
C ASN A 348 -0.20 -15.85 3.35
N GLU A 349 -0.32 -14.63 2.83
CA GLU A 349 -1.60 -14.08 2.39
C GLU A 349 -2.18 -14.88 1.21
N TYR A 350 -1.33 -15.47 0.38
CA TYR A 350 -1.75 -16.30 -0.76
C TYR A 350 -2.44 -17.59 -0.30
N LEU A 351 -1.84 -18.29 0.65
CA LEU A 351 -2.42 -19.50 1.22
C LEU A 351 -3.68 -19.18 2.02
N GLN A 352 -3.69 -18.05 2.72
CA GLN A 352 -4.89 -17.61 3.42
C GLN A 352 -6.02 -17.22 2.45
N ILE A 353 -5.73 -16.59 1.32
CA ILE A 353 -6.73 -16.33 0.27
C ILE A 353 -7.31 -17.65 -0.24
N LEU A 354 -6.48 -18.67 -0.45
CA LEU A 354 -6.95 -19.99 -0.84
C LEU A 354 -7.87 -20.61 0.22
N ILE A 355 -7.51 -20.54 1.50
CA ILE A 355 -8.32 -21.06 2.61
C ILE A 355 -9.66 -20.32 2.69
N GLU A 356 -9.63 -18.99 2.68
CA GLU A 356 -10.82 -18.18 2.99
C GLU A 356 -11.76 -17.97 1.80
N PHE A 357 -11.25 -17.95 0.58
CA PHE A 357 -12.02 -17.65 -0.64
C PHE A 357 -12.00 -18.79 -1.67
N GLY A 358 -11.26 -19.86 -1.40
CA GLY A 358 -11.13 -20.98 -2.32
C GLY A 358 -10.59 -20.59 -3.69
N ILE A 359 -11.09 -21.27 -4.72
CA ILE A 359 -10.61 -21.10 -6.11
C ILE A 359 -10.96 -19.71 -6.64
N LEU A 360 -12.12 -19.16 -6.26
CA LEU A 360 -12.55 -17.84 -6.69
C LEU A 360 -11.64 -16.73 -6.13
N GLY A 361 -11.12 -16.90 -4.92
CA GLY A 361 -10.09 -16.01 -4.36
C GLY A 361 -8.81 -16.00 -5.18
N ILE A 362 -8.30 -17.18 -5.55
CA ILE A 362 -7.11 -17.30 -6.39
C ILE A 362 -7.33 -16.72 -7.79
N ALA A 363 -8.52 -16.93 -8.37
CA ALA A 363 -8.86 -16.31 -9.65
C ALA A 363 -8.87 -14.78 -9.57
N ALA A 364 -9.45 -14.20 -8.51
CA ALA A 364 -9.44 -12.76 -8.27
C ALA A 364 -8.01 -12.21 -8.07
N LEU A 365 -7.18 -12.93 -7.31
CA LEU A 365 -5.76 -12.61 -7.11
C LEU A 365 -5.01 -12.57 -8.45
N ILE A 366 -5.13 -13.61 -9.28
CA ILE A 366 -4.49 -13.69 -10.59
C ILE A 366 -4.96 -12.53 -11.48
N ALA A 367 -6.26 -12.24 -11.50
CA ALA A 367 -6.81 -11.12 -12.27
C ALA A 367 -6.24 -9.76 -11.80
N GLY A 368 -6.09 -9.57 -10.48
CA GLY A 368 -5.42 -8.41 -9.89
C GLY A 368 -3.94 -8.32 -10.28
N MET A 369 -3.20 -9.43 -10.27
CA MET A 369 -1.79 -9.48 -10.69
C MET A 369 -1.63 -9.15 -12.18
N ILE A 370 -2.52 -9.66 -13.04
CA ILE A 370 -2.53 -9.34 -14.47
C ILE A 370 -2.80 -7.85 -14.69
N TRP A 371 -3.77 -7.28 -13.98
CA TRP A 371 -4.06 -5.85 -14.04
C TRP A 371 -2.88 -5.00 -13.58
N TYR A 372 -2.27 -5.36 -12.44
CA TYR A 372 -1.09 -4.71 -11.91
C TYR A 372 0.07 -4.77 -12.92
N ALA A 373 0.39 -5.95 -13.45
CA ALA A 373 1.48 -6.13 -14.41
C ALA A 373 1.28 -5.28 -15.67
N ARG A 374 0.05 -5.22 -16.21
CA ARG A 374 -0.28 -4.35 -17.35
C ARG A 374 -0.05 -2.87 -17.03
N ARG A 375 -0.47 -2.41 -15.85
CA ARG A 375 -0.34 -1.01 -15.42
C ARG A 375 1.11 -0.63 -15.11
N ALA A 376 1.85 -1.50 -14.41
CA ALA A 376 3.26 -1.34 -14.16
C ALA A 376 4.04 -1.27 -15.48
N TRP A 377 3.80 -2.21 -16.40
CA TRP A 377 4.44 -2.20 -17.71
C TRP A 377 4.16 -0.92 -18.51
N GLN A 378 2.92 -0.40 -18.49
CA GLN A 378 2.60 0.90 -19.08
C GLN A 378 3.38 2.04 -18.43
N ALA A 379 3.52 2.04 -17.10
CA ALA A 379 4.29 3.03 -16.36
C ALA A 379 5.79 3.02 -16.75
N PHE A 380 6.37 1.86 -17.06
CA PHE A 380 7.77 1.74 -17.46
C PHE A 380 8.02 1.92 -18.97
N ARG A 381 7.00 1.77 -19.83
CA ARG A 381 7.15 1.92 -21.29
C ARG A 381 7.15 3.36 -21.80
N VAL A 382 6.44 4.27 -21.15
CA VAL A 382 6.39 5.67 -21.58
C VAL A 382 7.74 6.32 -21.28
N ALA A 383 8.34 6.97 -22.28
CA ALA A 383 9.62 7.64 -22.12
C ALA A 383 9.57 8.62 -20.93
N PRO A 384 10.65 8.75 -20.12
CA PRO A 384 10.68 9.57 -18.90
C PRO A 384 10.38 11.06 -19.09
N GLU A 385 10.18 11.53 -20.32
CA GLU A 385 10.01 12.93 -20.69
C GLU A 385 8.60 13.49 -20.37
N SER A 386 7.60 12.63 -20.12
CA SER A 386 6.39 13.01 -19.37
C SER A 386 6.67 12.91 -17.86
N ARG A 387 7.46 13.86 -17.36
CA ARG A 387 8.35 13.67 -16.20
C ARG A 387 7.67 13.36 -14.86
N THR A 388 6.52 13.95 -14.54
CA THR A 388 5.95 13.88 -13.18
C THR A 388 5.06 12.65 -12.98
N ILE A 389 4.06 12.48 -13.85
CA ILE A 389 3.05 11.42 -13.72
C ILE A 389 3.68 10.03 -13.84
N ASN A 390 4.62 9.87 -14.78
CA ASN A 390 5.34 8.62 -14.99
C ASN A 390 6.12 8.21 -13.73
N ARG A 391 6.78 9.17 -13.05
CA ARG A 391 7.53 8.88 -11.81
C ARG A 391 6.63 8.52 -10.64
N GLN A 392 5.48 9.20 -10.49
CA GLN A 392 4.48 8.82 -9.48
C GLN A 392 4.00 7.38 -9.68
N GLN A 393 3.69 7.01 -10.93
CA GLN A 393 3.25 5.67 -11.29
C GLN A 393 4.34 4.61 -11.04
N ARG A 394 5.59 4.90 -11.42
CA ARG A 394 6.73 4.00 -11.19
C ARG A 394 7.05 3.82 -9.70
N ALA A 395 6.97 4.89 -8.91
CA ALA A 395 7.11 4.81 -7.46
C ALA A 395 6.00 3.95 -6.86
N ALA A 396 4.74 4.21 -7.21
CA ALA A 396 3.61 3.40 -6.74
C ALA A 396 3.74 1.93 -7.16
N ALA A 397 4.15 1.66 -8.40
CA ALA A 397 4.37 0.31 -8.91
C ALA A 397 5.41 -0.44 -8.07
N MET A 398 6.53 0.21 -7.74
CA MET A 398 7.60 -0.39 -6.94
C MET A 398 7.17 -0.66 -5.50
N VAL A 399 6.47 0.28 -4.86
CA VAL A 399 5.96 0.05 -3.49
C VAL A 399 4.96 -1.10 -3.45
N ILE A 400 4.12 -1.24 -4.48
CA ILE A 400 3.21 -2.39 -4.61
C ILE A 400 3.99 -3.71 -4.72
N VAL A 401 5.16 -3.75 -5.38
CA VAL A 401 6.02 -4.95 -5.38
C VAL A 401 6.37 -5.37 -3.96
N PHE A 402 6.76 -4.42 -3.10
CA PHE A 402 7.09 -4.74 -1.71
C PHE A 402 5.90 -5.35 -0.97
N VAL A 403 4.69 -4.80 -1.14
CA VAL A 403 3.47 -5.38 -0.57
C VAL A 403 3.22 -6.80 -1.09
N ILE A 404 3.29 -7.02 -2.42
CA ILE A 404 3.09 -8.33 -3.05
C ILE A 404 4.10 -9.35 -2.51
N VAL A 405 5.39 -9.03 -2.52
CA VAL A 405 6.43 -9.96 -2.08
C VAL A 405 6.35 -10.20 -0.57
N HIS A 406 6.07 -9.16 0.23
CA HIS A 406 5.92 -9.29 1.67
C HIS A 406 4.72 -10.17 2.06
N SER A 407 3.66 -10.16 1.27
CA SER A 407 2.46 -10.98 1.47
C SER A 407 2.73 -12.50 1.37
N ALA A 408 3.91 -12.92 0.89
CA ALA A 408 4.33 -14.32 0.92
C ALA A 408 4.73 -14.80 2.34
N GLY A 409 5.21 -13.89 3.19
CA GLY A 409 5.71 -14.19 4.53
C GLY A 409 5.03 -13.42 5.67
N ASP A 410 4.10 -12.52 5.33
CA ASP A 410 3.26 -11.78 6.27
C ASP A 410 1.89 -11.42 5.63
N TYR A 411 1.07 -10.63 6.32
CA TYR A 411 -0.31 -10.30 5.91
C TYR A 411 -0.65 -8.79 5.92
N PRO A 412 0.17 -7.92 5.29
CA PRO A 412 0.02 -6.47 5.43
C PRO A 412 -1.39 -5.96 5.07
N LEU A 413 -2.04 -6.53 4.06
CA LEU A 413 -3.34 -6.06 3.57
C LEU A 413 -4.51 -6.40 4.51
N ARG A 414 -4.28 -7.15 5.58
CA ARG A 414 -5.27 -7.43 6.64
C ARG A 414 -5.42 -6.31 7.66
N THR A 415 -4.69 -5.21 7.49
CA THR A 415 -4.85 -3.99 8.29
C THR A 415 -5.53 -2.90 7.46
N ASP A 416 -6.44 -2.13 8.06
CA ASP A 416 -7.13 -1.03 7.36
C ASP A 416 -6.13 0.00 6.80
N GLY A 417 -5.06 0.27 7.56
CA GLY A 417 -4.00 1.20 7.18
C GLY A 417 -3.31 0.81 5.88
N PHE A 418 -2.83 -0.44 5.78
CA PHE A 418 -2.20 -0.92 4.56
C PHE A 418 -3.18 -1.16 3.42
N ALA A 419 -4.41 -1.63 3.69
CA ALA A 419 -5.42 -1.83 2.66
C ALA A 419 -5.78 -0.51 1.96
N ILE A 420 -6.01 0.56 2.73
CA ILE A 420 -6.29 1.90 2.22
C ILE A 420 -5.07 2.49 1.51
N TYR A 421 -3.88 2.35 2.10
CA TYR A 421 -2.63 2.81 1.48
C TYR A 421 -2.39 2.13 0.13
N PHE A 422 -2.51 0.80 0.08
CA PHE A 422 -2.41 -0.01 -1.13
C PHE A 422 -3.40 0.43 -2.20
N ALA A 423 -4.66 0.69 -1.80
CA ALA A 423 -5.68 1.17 -2.72
C ALA A 423 -5.35 2.55 -3.33
N PHE A 424 -4.77 3.47 -2.56
CA PHE A 424 -4.24 4.73 -3.11
C PHE A 424 -3.11 4.48 -4.11
N LEU A 425 -2.17 3.57 -3.81
CA LEU A 425 -1.11 3.20 -4.76
C LEU A 425 -1.69 2.62 -6.06
N CYS A 426 -2.69 1.74 -5.97
CA CYS A 426 -3.41 1.22 -7.13
C CYS A 426 -4.08 2.33 -7.93
N ALA A 427 -4.66 3.33 -7.28
CA ALA A 427 -5.24 4.48 -7.96
C ALA A 427 -4.18 5.31 -8.71
N LEU A 428 -3.00 5.50 -8.10
CA LEU A 428 -1.88 6.21 -8.69
C LEU A 428 -1.36 5.53 -9.98
N LEU A 429 -1.49 4.20 -10.10
CA LEU A 429 -1.16 3.45 -11.32
C LEU A 429 -2.06 3.78 -12.52
N THR A 430 -3.25 4.35 -12.29
CA THR A 430 -4.15 4.78 -13.36
C THR A 430 -3.85 6.22 -13.80
N PRO A 431 -4.21 6.63 -15.03
CA PRO A 431 -4.02 8.01 -15.48
C PRO A 431 -4.72 9.03 -14.56
N PRO A 432 -4.08 10.16 -14.20
CA PRO A 432 -4.72 11.21 -13.42
C PRO A 432 -5.82 11.93 -14.21
N ILE A 433 -6.73 12.58 -13.50
CA ILE A 433 -7.67 13.52 -14.13
C ILE A 433 -6.90 14.74 -14.62
N ALA A 434 -7.31 15.29 -15.78
CA ALA A 434 -6.76 16.52 -16.30
C ALA A 434 -7.00 17.67 -15.32
N ALA A 435 -5.97 18.46 -15.04
CA ALA A 435 -6.12 19.66 -14.22
C ALA A 435 -7.16 20.59 -14.87
N PRO A 436 -8.01 21.29 -14.08
CA PRO A 436 -8.88 22.31 -14.62
C PRO A 436 -8.04 23.31 -15.41
N LYS A 437 -8.39 23.57 -16.68
CA LYS A 437 -7.76 24.66 -17.43
C LYS A 437 -8.03 25.93 -16.60
N ARG A 438 -6.99 26.49 -15.98
CA ARG A 438 -7.06 27.86 -15.44
C ARG A 438 -7.50 28.71 -16.63
N SER A 439 -8.72 29.25 -16.58
CA SER A 439 -9.17 30.26 -17.54
C SER A 439 -8.14 31.37 -17.45
N GLY A 440 -7.21 31.40 -18.40
CA GLY A 440 -6.28 32.50 -18.52
C GLY A 440 -7.14 33.74 -18.67
N GLY A 441 -7.18 34.56 -17.61
CA GLY A 441 -7.70 35.90 -17.72
C GLY A 441 -6.97 36.51 -18.90
N ARG A 442 -7.70 36.71 -20.00
CA ARG A 442 -7.31 37.69 -21.01
C ARG A 442 -7.20 38.99 -20.23
N VAL A 443 -5.99 39.30 -19.76
CA VAL A 443 -5.62 40.69 -19.53
C VAL A 443 -5.73 41.31 -20.90
N GLY A 444 -6.90 41.89 -21.17
CA GLY A 444 -7.14 42.70 -22.34
C GLY A 444 -6.05 43.76 -22.33
N ARG A 445 -5.07 43.58 -23.20
CA ARG A 445 -4.12 44.62 -23.53
C ARG A 445 -4.98 45.70 -24.19
N ALA A 446 -5.41 46.68 -23.40
CA ALA A 446 -6.05 47.88 -23.92
C ALA A 446 -5.02 48.54 -24.84
N SER A 447 -5.15 48.27 -26.13
CA SER A 447 -4.51 49.05 -27.18
C SER A 447 -5.10 50.45 -27.10
N GLY A 448 -4.38 51.37 -26.48
CA GLY A 448 -4.68 52.80 -26.57
C GLY A 448 -4.69 53.24 -28.04
N PRO A 449 -5.43 54.31 -28.38
CA PRO A 449 -5.56 54.75 -29.77
C PRO A 449 -4.19 55.17 -30.30
N ARG A 450 -3.77 54.58 -31.42
CA ARG A 450 -2.67 55.11 -32.23
C ARG A 450 -3.16 56.39 -32.90
N ILE A 451 -2.42 57.47 -32.70
CA ILE A 451 -2.57 58.71 -33.46
C ILE A 451 -1.89 58.46 -34.81
N ASP A 452 -2.68 58.39 -35.88
CA ASP A 452 -2.20 58.31 -37.25
C ASP A 452 -1.75 59.71 -37.71
N SER A 453 -0.44 59.95 -37.80
CA SER A 453 0.11 61.09 -38.54
C SER A 453 0.37 60.68 -39.99
N ALA A 454 -0.62 60.92 -40.84
CA ALA A 454 -0.47 60.88 -42.28
C ALA A 454 0.22 62.16 -42.77
N MET A 455 1.38 62.02 -43.42
CA MET A 455 1.96 63.02 -44.32
C MET A 455 2.41 62.28 -45.59
N PRO A 456 1.76 62.50 -46.75
CA PRO A 456 2.23 61.98 -48.01
C PRO A 456 3.30 62.89 -48.62
N GLY A 457 4.36 62.26 -49.15
CA GLY A 457 5.48 62.92 -49.79
C GLY A 457 5.13 63.61 -51.10
N VAL A 458 5.88 64.67 -51.40
CA VAL A 458 5.95 65.32 -52.71
C VAL A 458 7.42 65.43 -53.12
N SER A 459 7.62 65.23 -54.42
CA SER A 459 8.83 64.90 -55.17
C SER A 459 9.90 65.99 -55.28
N TYR A 460 11.12 65.52 -55.55
CA TYR A 460 12.31 66.25 -56.00
C TYR A 460 12.07 67.24 -57.16
N SER A 461 12.76 68.39 -57.10
CA SER A 461 13.14 69.21 -58.26
C SER A 461 14.48 69.88 -57.99
N GLN A 462 15.42 69.70 -58.91
CA GLN A 462 16.74 70.33 -58.95
C GLN A 462 16.65 71.81 -59.34
N SER A 463 17.58 72.65 -58.83
CA SER A 463 18.49 73.51 -59.62
C SER A 463 19.17 74.59 -58.74
N HIS A 464 20.51 74.64 -58.84
CA HIS A 464 21.45 75.69 -58.40
C HIS A 464 21.14 77.10 -58.95
N PRO A 465 21.82 78.20 -58.54
CA PRO A 465 23.04 78.33 -57.72
C PRO A 465 22.88 78.92 -56.32
#